data_AF-A0A960J016-F1
#
_entry.id   AF-A0A960J016-F1
#
_cell.length_a   1.000
_cell.length_b   1.000
_cell.length_c   1.000
_cell.angle_alpha   90.00
_cell.angle_beta   90.00
_cell.angle_gamma   90.00
#
_symmetry.space_group_name_H-M   'P 1'
#
loop_
_entity.id
_entity.type
_entity.pdbx_description
1 polymer ?
#
loop_
_entity_poly.entity_id
_entity_poly.type
_entity_poly.pdbx_seq_one_letter_code
_entity_poly.pdbx_strand_id
1 'polypeptide(L)'
;SPGPADPTAYRWDELARDQLALADALGIETFVAGGASMGCATALHAAVLAPERVEALLLVIPPTAWEGRPAQRELYEAGADLVEVEGLAAFAEVAAQAPPPVLF
;
A
#
# COMPACT_ATOMS: atom_id res chain seq x y z
N SER A 1 -4.80 -2.43 19.42
CA SER A 1 -3.56 -1.63 19.40
C SER A 1 -3.77 -0.47 18.44
N PRO A 2 -3.32 0.76 18.76
CA PRO A 2 -3.39 1.91 17.84
C PRO A 2 -2.40 1.82 16.65
N GLY A 3 -1.52 0.81 16.62
CA GLY A 3 -0.43 0.70 15.65
C GLY A 3 0.82 1.47 16.07
N PRO A 4 1.96 1.28 15.38
CA PRO A 4 3.17 2.06 15.63
C PRO A 4 2.94 3.57 15.42
N ALA A 5 3.55 4.40 16.26
CA ALA A 5 3.51 5.85 16.12
C ALA A 5 4.50 6.37 15.05
N ASP A 6 5.53 5.59 14.75
CA ASP A 6 6.53 5.92 13.71
C ASP A 6 5.93 5.65 12.31
N PRO A 7 5.77 6.66 11.45
CA PRO A 7 5.27 6.48 10.10
C PRO A 7 6.13 5.53 9.24
N THR A 8 7.42 5.39 9.56
CA THR A 8 8.32 4.52 8.80
C THR A 8 7.99 3.04 8.98
N ALA A 9 7.28 2.66 10.05
CA ALA A 9 6.80 1.31 10.26
C ALA A 9 5.74 0.87 9.24
N TYR A 10 5.14 1.80 8.48
CA TYR A 10 4.14 1.52 7.46
C TYR A 10 4.72 1.53 6.04
N ARG A 11 6.05 1.58 5.90
CA ARG A 11 6.70 1.43 4.59
C ARG A 11 6.43 0.04 4.03
N TRP A 12 6.31 -0.06 2.70
CA TRP A 12 5.96 -1.31 2.03
C TRP A 12 6.94 -2.46 2.32
N ASP A 13 8.22 -2.16 2.56
CA ASP A 13 9.20 -3.16 2.95
C ASP A 13 9.04 -3.61 4.41
N GLU A 14 8.64 -2.73 5.33
CA GLU A 14 8.30 -3.13 6.71
C GLU A 14 7.05 -3.99 6.75
N LEU A 15 6.00 -3.59 6.03
CA LEU A 15 4.78 -4.41 5.90
C LEU A 15 5.08 -5.79 5.31
N ALA A 16 6.07 -5.90 4.41
CA ALA A 16 6.50 -7.18 3.86
C ALA A 16 7.22 -8.04 4.91
N ARG A 17 8.05 -7.43 5.77
CA ARG A 17 8.66 -8.14 6.92
C ARG A 17 7.60 -8.61 7.90
N ASP A 18 6.59 -7.79 8.18
CA ASP A 18 5.45 -8.20 9.02
C ASP A 18 4.69 -9.38 8.40
N GLN A 19 4.47 -9.37 7.08
CA GLN A 19 3.81 -10.46 6.38
C GLN A 19 4.62 -11.77 6.46
N LEU A 20 5.94 -11.70 6.30
CA LEU A 20 6.83 -12.87 6.43
C LEU A 20 6.89 -13.37 7.88
N ALA A 21 7.02 -12.46 8.86
CA ALA A 21 7.01 -12.80 10.27
C ALA A 21 5.69 -13.44 10.71
N LEU A 22 4.57 -13.00 10.13
CA LEU A 22 3.27 -13.63 10.35
C LEU A 22 3.24 -15.05 9.76
N ALA A 23 3.76 -15.27 8.56
CA ALA A 23 3.87 -16.60 7.98
C ALA A 23 4.71 -17.53 8.87
N ASP A 24 5.83 -17.03 9.41
CA ASP A 24 6.68 -17.77 10.35
C ASP A 24 5.93 -18.12 11.64
N ALA A 25 5.23 -17.15 12.24
CA ALA A 25 4.44 -17.35 13.45
C ALA A 25 3.31 -18.37 13.27
N LEU A 26 2.82 -18.54 12.03
CA LEU A 26 1.79 -19.51 11.65
C LEU A 26 2.37 -20.85 11.17
N GLY A 27 3.69 -20.98 11.03
CA GLY A 27 4.34 -22.17 10.48
C GLY A 27 4.09 -22.40 8.99
N ILE A 28 3.85 -21.33 8.22
CA ILE A 28 3.60 -21.38 6.78
C ILE A 28 4.93 -21.20 6.04
N GLU A 29 5.46 -22.29 5.48
CA GLU A 29 6.75 -22.28 4.78
C GLU A 29 6.67 -21.60 3.41
N THR A 30 5.59 -21.77 2.66
CA THR A 30 5.40 -21.12 1.36
C THR A 30 3.96 -20.67 1.17
N PHE A 31 3.74 -19.60 0.41
CA PHE A 31 2.40 -19.06 0.19
C PHE A 31 2.27 -18.29 -1.14
N VAL A 32 1.04 -18.13 -1.60
CA VAL A 32 0.69 -17.14 -2.64
C VAL A 32 0.53 -15.79 -1.98
N ALA A 33 1.30 -14.80 -2.41
CA ALA A 33 1.24 -13.44 -1.87
C ALA A 33 0.37 -12.55 -2.76
N GLY A 34 -0.42 -11.65 -2.18
CA GLY A 34 -1.22 -10.76 -3.00
C GLY A 34 -2.09 -9.81 -2.22
N GLY A 35 -2.70 -8.87 -2.95
CA GLY A 35 -3.60 -7.89 -2.37
C GLY A 35 -4.01 -6.83 -3.37
N ALA A 36 -4.60 -5.74 -2.85
CA ALA A 36 -4.98 -4.57 -3.61
C ALA A 36 -4.13 -3.35 -3.20
N SER A 37 -3.72 -2.52 -4.16
CA SER A 37 -2.97 -1.28 -3.89
C SER A 37 -1.78 -1.51 -2.97
N MET A 38 -1.77 -0.98 -1.74
CA MET A 38 -0.69 -1.23 -0.76
C MET A 38 -0.36 -2.73 -0.60
N GLY A 39 -1.37 -3.62 -0.64
CA GLY A 39 -1.14 -5.07 -0.57
C GLY A 39 -0.34 -5.63 -1.74
N CYS A 40 -0.46 -5.05 -2.94
CA CYS A 40 0.41 -5.39 -4.08
C CYS A 40 1.86 -5.04 -3.79
N ALA A 41 2.11 -3.85 -3.25
CA ALA A 41 3.46 -3.42 -2.91
C ALA A 41 4.06 -4.30 -1.80
N THR A 42 3.30 -4.59 -0.75
CA THR A 42 3.70 -5.52 0.31
C THR A 42 4.05 -6.91 -0.25
N ALA A 43 3.21 -7.47 -1.13
CA ALA A 43 3.45 -8.77 -1.75
C ALA A 43 4.71 -8.79 -2.64
N LEU A 44 4.91 -7.75 -3.45
CA LEU A 44 6.11 -7.58 -4.28
C LEU A 44 7.38 -7.47 -3.43
N HIS A 45 7.34 -6.69 -2.36
CA HIS A 45 8.47 -6.56 -1.43
C HIS A 45 8.76 -7.88 -0.71
N ALA A 46 7.74 -8.64 -0.29
CA ALA A 46 7.93 -9.95 0.33
C ALA A 46 8.60 -10.94 -0.63
N ALA A 47 8.16 -10.96 -1.90
CA ALA A 47 8.76 -11.81 -2.94
C ALA A 47 10.22 -11.43 -3.26
N VAL A 48 10.60 -10.16 -3.13
CA VAL A 48 12.00 -9.73 -3.29
C VAL A 48 12.84 -10.09 -2.07
N LEU A 49 12.29 -9.95 -0.86
CA LEU A 49 13.00 -10.22 0.39
C LEU A 49 13.22 -11.72 0.64
N ALA A 50 12.26 -12.57 0.26
CA ALA A 50 12.28 -14.01 0.48
C ALA A 50 11.63 -14.75 -0.71
N PRO A 51 12.26 -14.75 -1.90
CA PRO A 51 11.68 -15.31 -3.13
C PRO A 51 11.33 -16.79 -3.01
N GLU A 52 12.06 -17.56 -2.19
CA GLU A 52 11.79 -18.97 -1.92
C GLU A 52 10.49 -19.22 -1.15
N ARG A 53 9.94 -18.18 -0.51
CA ARG A 53 8.69 -18.26 0.28
C ARG A 53 7.44 -17.96 -0.55
N VAL A 54 7.58 -17.31 -1.71
CA VAL A 54 6.45 -16.81 -2.50
C VAL A 54 6.27 -17.63 -3.78
N GLU A 55 5.20 -18.42 -3.83
CA GLU A 55 4.92 -19.33 -4.96
C GLU A 55 4.31 -18.61 -6.16
N ALA A 56 3.49 -17.59 -5.91
CA ALA A 56 2.82 -16.79 -6.92
C ALA A 56 2.39 -15.42 -6.37
N LEU A 57 2.08 -14.50 -7.27
CA LEU A 57 1.60 -13.15 -6.96
C LEU A 57 0.18 -12.90 -7.50
N LEU A 58 -0.70 -12.37 -6.66
CA LEU A 58 -2.01 -11.84 -7.05
C LEU A 58 -2.04 -10.32 -6.83
N LEU A 59 -2.01 -9.56 -7.92
CA LEU A 59 -1.87 -8.10 -7.88
C LEU A 59 -3.11 -7.42 -8.44
N VAL A 60 -3.87 -6.73 -7.59
CA VAL A 60 -5.07 -5.98 -7.98
C VAL A 60 -4.80 -4.50 -7.78
N ILE A 61 -5.05 -3.68 -8.81
CA ILE A 61 -4.85 -2.21 -8.76
C ILE A 61 -3.53 -1.79 -8.08
N PRO A 62 -2.35 -2.20 -8.58
CA PRO A 62 -1.06 -1.86 -7.96
C PRO A 62 -0.95 -0.34 -7.70
N PRO A 63 -0.32 0.07 -6.58
CA PRO A 63 -0.26 1.46 -6.22
C PRO A 63 0.69 2.20 -7.17
N THR A 64 0.50 3.51 -7.35
CA THR A 64 1.44 4.33 -8.11
C THR A 64 2.84 4.23 -7.51
N ALA A 65 3.83 3.90 -8.34
CA ALA A 65 5.21 3.64 -7.93
C ALA A 65 6.20 4.26 -8.92
N TRP A 66 7.50 4.15 -8.62
CA TRP A 66 8.61 4.70 -9.40
C TRP A 66 8.43 6.17 -9.81
N GLU A 67 8.54 6.48 -11.10
CA GLU A 67 8.51 7.85 -11.64
C GLU A 67 7.19 8.56 -11.37
N GLY A 68 6.08 7.82 -11.24
CA GLY A 68 4.77 8.38 -10.91
C GLY A 68 4.58 8.69 -9.42
N ARG A 69 5.42 8.11 -8.53
CA ARG A 69 5.24 8.23 -7.08
C ARG A 69 5.40 9.65 -6.54
N PRO A 70 6.37 10.47 -6.98
CA PRO A 70 6.51 11.84 -6.49
C PRO A 70 5.25 12.68 -6.72
N ALA A 71 4.69 12.66 -7.94
CA ALA A 71 3.44 13.38 -8.24
C ALA A 71 2.26 12.85 -7.44
N GLN A 72 2.14 11.54 -7.27
CA GLN A 72 1.09 10.95 -6.44
C GLN A 72 1.22 11.35 -4.96
N ARG A 73 2.45 11.47 -4.43
CA ARG A 73 2.72 11.92 -3.06
C ARG A 73 2.22 13.35 -2.86
N GLU A 74 2.52 14.25 -3.79
CA GLU A 74 2.06 15.64 -3.74
C GLU A 74 0.52 15.73 -3.70
N LEU A 75 -0.17 14.90 -4.48
CA LEU A 75 -1.63 14.83 -4.45
C LEU A 75 -2.18 14.34 -3.09
N TYR A 76 -1.52 13.36 -2.46
CA TYR A 76 -1.92 12.88 -1.14
C TYR A 76 -1.67 13.93 -0.05
N GLU A 77 -0.55 14.65 -0.12
CA GLU A 77 -0.23 15.72 0.83
C GLU A 77 -1.23 16.88 0.71
N ALA A 78 -1.53 17.33 -0.51
CA ALA A 78 -2.55 18.35 -0.73
C ALA A 78 -3.95 17.91 -0.25
N GLY A 79 -4.28 16.62 -0.42
CA GLY A 79 -5.52 16.04 0.10
C GLY A 79 -5.57 16.02 1.63
N ALA A 80 -4.45 15.67 2.29
CA ALA A 80 -4.33 15.71 3.74
C ALA A 80 -4.48 17.14 4.28
N ASP A 81 -3.78 18.10 3.68
CA ASP A 81 -3.88 19.53 4.04
C ASP A 81 -5.33 20.04 3.92
N LEU A 82 -6.03 19.67 2.84
CA LEU A 82 -7.44 20.04 2.65
C LEU A 82 -8.34 19.47 3.74
N VAL A 83 -8.12 18.21 4.13
CA VAL A 83 -8.88 17.58 5.23
C VAL A 83 -8.59 18.27 6.56
N GLU A 84 -7.36 18.67 6.82
CA GLU A 84 -6.98 19.35 8.06
C GLU A 84 -7.57 20.77 8.17
N VAL A 85 -7.66 21.50 7.05
CA VAL A 85 -8.13 22.90 7.03
C VAL A 85 -9.65 23.00 6.86
N GLU A 86 -10.23 22.26 5.92
CA GLU A 86 -11.63 22.41 5.48
C GLU A 86 -12.50 21.17 5.83
N GLY A 87 -11.89 20.09 6.32
CA GLY A 87 -12.57 18.87 6.72
C GLY A 87 -12.86 17.89 5.57
N LEU A 88 -13.33 16.70 5.95
CA LEU A 88 -13.54 15.58 5.04
C LEU A 88 -14.60 15.85 3.94
N ALA A 89 -15.59 16.68 4.23
CA ALA A 89 -16.66 17.00 3.27
C ALA A 89 -16.11 17.76 2.05
N ALA A 90 -15.26 18.77 2.28
CA ALA A 90 -14.60 19.52 1.22
C ALA A 90 -13.68 18.62 0.37
N PHE A 91 -12.93 17.72 1.02
CA PHE A 91 -12.13 16.72 0.31
C PHE A 91 -12.99 15.81 -0.58
N ALA A 92 -14.13 15.33 -0.08
CA ALA A 92 -15.03 14.46 -0.84
C ALA A 92 -15.60 15.16 -2.09
N GLU A 93 -15.97 16.44 -1.98
CA GLU A 93 -16.43 17.24 -3.12
C GLU A 93 -15.37 17.38 -4.22
N VAL A 94 -14.10 17.59 -3.84
CA VAL A 94 -12.98 17.65 -4.78
C VAL A 94 -12.70 16.27 -5.38
N ALA A 95 -12.63 15.23 -4.57
CA ALA A 95 -12.36 13.87 -5.01
C ALA A 95 -13.44 13.35 -5.99
N ALA A 96 -14.69 13.75 -5.82
CA ALA A 96 -15.79 13.39 -6.72
C ALA A 96 -15.64 13.96 -8.15
N GLN A 97 -14.78 14.96 -8.34
CA GLN A 97 -14.48 15.53 -9.67
C GLN A 97 -13.35 14.80 -10.39
N ALA A 98 -12.65 13.89 -9.72
CA ALA A 98 -11.60 13.09 -10.35
C ALA A 98 -12.20 12.16 -11.42
N PRO A 99 -11.53 12.01 -12.58
CA PRO A 99 -11.99 11.06 -13.58
C PRO A 99 -11.99 9.64 -12.99
N PRO A 100 -12.98 8.79 -13.33
CA PRO A 100 -12.97 7.41 -12.90
C PRO A 100 -11.69 6.72 -13.41
N PRO A 101 -11.12 5.77 -12.65
CA PRO A 101 -9.97 5.01 -13.12
C PRO A 101 -10.33 4.32 -14.43
N VAL A 102 -9.37 4.30 -15.36
CA VAL A 102 -9.54 3.56 -16.61
C VAL A 102 -9.57 2.08 -16.27
N LEU A 103 -10.73 1.45 -16.47
CA LEU A 103 -10.85 -0.01 -16.40
C LEU A 103 -10.37 -0.57 -17.74
N PHE A 104 -9.34 -1.42 -17.68
CA PHE A 104 -8.85 -2.21 -18.79
C PHE A 104 -9.72 -3.45 -19.03
#